data_AF-A0A540R746-F1
#
_entry.id   AF-A0A540R746-F1
#
_cell.length_a   1.000
_cell.length_b   1.000
_cell.length_c   1.000
_cell.angle_alpha   90.00
_cell.angle_beta   90.00
_cell.angle_gamma   90.00
#
_symmetry.space_group_name_H-M   'P 1'
#
loop_
_entity.id
_entity.type
_entity.pdbx_description
1 polymer ?
#
loop_
_entity_poly.entity_id
_entity_poly.type
_entity_poly.pdbx_seq_one_letter_code
_entity_poly.pdbx_strand_id
1 'polypeptide(L)'
;MTTYYRIQSQNRPNILNPENQYSYSWNDQGADPRHGISVMDDREALAEYIAQTGIQWDETWELLEVEGTTSEDEDEDAHMGARLIIPTAIVSREPIEESFMEEIFDAFEQLAA
;
A
#
# COMPACT_ATOMS: atom_id res chain seq x y z
N MET A 1 5.85 -8.04 -16.41
CA MET A 1 5.24 -8.33 -15.10
C MET A 1 4.47 -7.08 -14.69
N THR A 2 3.40 -7.22 -13.91
CA THR A 2 2.62 -6.07 -13.43
C THR A 2 3.22 -5.58 -12.12
N THR A 3 3.43 -4.28 -12.00
CA THR A 3 3.89 -3.63 -10.77
C THR A 3 2.73 -2.95 -10.05
N TYR A 4 2.90 -2.77 -8.74
CA TYR A 4 1.91 -2.19 -7.83
C TYR A 4 2.62 -1.27 -6.84
N TYR A 5 1.87 -0.38 -6.20
CA TYR A 5 2.43 0.65 -5.32
C TYR A 5 1.90 0.52 -3.90
N ARG A 6 2.77 0.78 -2.91
CA ARG A 6 2.37 0.91 -1.51
C ARG A 6 3.33 1.79 -0.74
N ILE A 7 2.87 2.34 0.38
CA ILE A 7 3.74 2.87 1.43
C ILE A 7 3.91 1.86 2.58
N GLN A 8 5.04 1.92 3.27
CA GLN A 8 5.29 1.17 4.50
C GLN A 8 6.44 1.77 5.31
N SER A 9 6.48 1.48 6.61
CA SER A 9 7.68 1.76 7.42
C SER A 9 8.88 0.94 6.93
N GLN A 10 10.07 1.56 6.91
CA GLN A 10 11.35 0.90 6.63
C GLN A 10 11.66 -0.23 7.64
N ASN A 11 11.04 -0.21 8.82
CA ASN A 11 11.18 -1.24 9.85
C ASN A 11 10.25 -2.44 9.65
N ARG A 12 9.40 -2.43 8.62
CA ARG A 12 8.50 -3.55 8.33
C ARG A 12 9.34 -4.82 8.02
N PRO A 13 8.97 -5.99 8.57
CA PRO A 13 9.58 -7.25 8.19
C PRO A 13 9.59 -7.47 6.66
N ASN A 14 10.64 -8.12 6.15
CA ASN A 14 10.83 -8.29 4.71
C ASN A 14 9.60 -8.95 4.05
N ILE A 15 8.89 -8.20 3.21
CA ILE A 15 7.68 -8.63 2.50
C ILE A 15 7.93 -9.65 1.40
N LEU A 16 9.19 -9.91 1.04
CA LEU A 16 9.57 -10.99 0.13
C LEU A 16 9.76 -12.32 0.87
N ASN A 17 9.80 -12.32 2.21
CA ASN A 17 9.77 -13.57 2.99
C ASN A 17 8.32 -14.05 3.09
N PRO A 18 7.98 -15.28 2.63
CA PRO A 18 6.62 -15.83 2.71
C PRO A 18 5.99 -15.75 4.10
N GLU A 19 6.78 -15.89 5.17
CA GLU A 19 6.26 -15.80 6.55
C GLU A 19 5.72 -14.41 6.91
N ASN A 20 6.12 -13.38 6.17
CA ASN A 20 5.72 -11.98 6.39
C ASN A 20 4.70 -11.48 5.35
N GLN A 21 4.22 -12.34 4.45
CA GLN A 21 3.31 -11.98 3.37
C GLN A 21 1.85 -11.96 3.84
N TYR A 22 1.59 -11.13 4.85
CA TYR A 22 0.26 -10.96 5.44
C TYR A 22 -0.07 -9.48 5.65
N SER A 23 -1.35 -9.18 5.49
CA SER A 23 -1.94 -7.87 5.77
C SER A 23 -2.94 -8.01 6.92
N TYR A 24 -2.87 -7.06 7.82
CA TYR A 24 -3.61 -7.05 9.08
C TYR A 24 -4.60 -5.88 9.06
N SER A 25 -5.76 -6.05 9.68
CA SER A 25 -6.70 -4.94 9.83
C SER A 25 -6.11 -3.88 10.75
N TRP A 26 -6.25 -2.63 10.33
CA TRP A 26 -5.92 -1.49 11.17
C TRP A 26 -7.01 -1.24 12.24
N ASN A 27 -8.27 -1.49 11.89
CA ASN A 27 -9.43 -1.16 12.70
C ASN A 27 -9.91 -2.33 13.58
N ASP A 28 -9.61 -3.57 13.20
CA ASP A 28 -9.99 -4.78 13.94
C ASP A 28 -8.78 -5.66 14.24
N GLN A 29 -8.14 -5.42 15.40
CA GLN A 29 -6.98 -6.21 15.86
C GLN A 29 -7.33 -7.68 16.17
N GLY A 30 -8.61 -8.05 16.19
CA GLY A 30 -9.08 -9.43 16.38
C GLY A 30 -9.34 -10.17 15.07
N ALA A 31 -9.32 -9.48 13.92
CA ALA A 31 -9.53 -10.10 12.63
C ALA A 31 -8.38 -11.03 12.23
N ASP A 32 -8.72 -12.13 11.57
CA ASP A 32 -7.73 -13.03 11.00
C ASP A 32 -6.89 -12.30 9.93
N PRO A 33 -5.57 -12.52 9.89
CA PRO A 33 -4.72 -11.91 8.87
C PRO A 33 -5.05 -12.46 7.48
N ARG A 34 -5.02 -11.59 6.48
CA ARG A 34 -5.22 -11.96 5.08
C ARG A 34 -3.89 -12.25 4.42
N HIS A 35 -3.82 -13.31 3.64
CA HIS A 35 -2.62 -13.70 2.93
C HIS A 35 -2.39 -12.74 1.75
N GLY A 36 -1.20 -12.16 1.72
CA GLY A 36 -0.77 -11.17 0.75
C GLY A 36 -0.51 -9.79 1.35
N ILE A 37 0.08 -8.95 0.52
CA ILE A 37 0.52 -7.61 0.83
C ILE A 37 -0.40 -6.63 0.12
N SER A 38 -1.06 -5.79 0.92
CA SER A 38 -1.92 -4.72 0.43
C SER A 38 -1.12 -3.73 -0.42
N VAL A 39 -1.62 -3.46 -1.62
CA VAL A 39 -1.06 -2.56 -2.63
C VAL A 39 -2.18 -1.91 -3.45
N MET A 40 -1.82 -0.86 -4.18
CA MET A 40 -2.65 -0.18 -5.17
C MET A 40 -2.09 -0.40 -6.58
N ASP A 41 -2.94 -0.28 -7.60
CA ASP A 41 -2.56 -0.57 -8.98
C ASP A 41 -1.48 0.36 -9.53
N ASP A 42 -1.57 1.64 -9.18
CA ASP A 42 -0.63 2.67 -9.59
C ASP A 42 -0.47 3.72 -8.48
N ARG A 43 0.43 4.67 -8.74
CA ARG A 43 0.78 5.73 -7.80
C ARG A 43 -0.37 6.73 -7.59
N GLU A 44 -1.17 6.99 -8.63
CA GLU A 44 -2.36 7.85 -8.56
C GLU A 44 -3.43 7.23 -7.65
N ALA A 45 -3.75 5.95 -7.86
CA ALA A 45 -4.66 5.20 -7.00
C ALA A 45 -4.17 5.15 -5.54
N LEU A 46 -2.85 5.06 -5.31
CA LEU A 46 -2.27 5.13 -3.97
C LEU A 46 -2.45 6.51 -3.33
N ALA A 47 -2.24 7.59 -4.08
CA ALA A 47 -2.47 8.94 -3.59
C ALA A 47 -3.95 9.16 -3.21
N GLU A 48 -4.88 8.71 -4.05
CA GLU A 48 -6.32 8.75 -3.78
C GLU A 48 -6.69 7.95 -2.52
N TYR A 49 -6.19 6.72 -2.40
CA TYR A 49 -6.45 5.88 -1.24
C TYR A 49 -5.95 6.53 0.06
N ILE A 50 -4.75 7.10 0.04
CA ILE A 50 -4.18 7.81 1.19
C ILE A 50 -5.03 9.04 1.55
N ALA A 51 -5.44 9.83 0.55
CA ALA A 51 -6.28 11.01 0.75
C ALA A 51 -7.64 10.66 1.35
N GLN A 52 -8.25 9.54 0.94
CA GLN A 52 -9.53 9.06 1.46
C GLN A 52 -9.43 8.49 2.89
N THR A 53 -8.38 7.72 3.17
CA THR A 53 -8.23 7.02 4.46
C THR A 53 -7.62 7.88 5.55
N GLY A 54 -6.84 8.91 5.19
CA GLY A 54 -6.10 9.72 6.15
C GLY A 54 -5.05 8.94 6.93
N ILE A 55 -4.49 7.88 6.33
CA ILE A 55 -3.39 7.11 6.91
C ILE A 55 -2.28 8.05 7.35
N GLN A 56 -1.75 7.84 8.56
CA GLN A 56 -0.65 8.61 9.09
C GLN A 56 0.66 7.84 8.91
N TRP A 57 1.68 8.53 8.39
CA TRP A 57 3.05 8.02 8.29
C TRP A 57 4.05 9.06 8.81
N ASP A 58 5.29 8.63 9.00
CA ASP A 58 6.41 9.49 9.39
C ASP A 58 7.57 9.37 8.38
N GLU A 59 8.65 10.10 8.64
CA GLU A 59 9.86 10.14 7.80
C GLU A 59 10.57 8.79 7.65
N THR A 60 10.22 7.77 8.46
CA THR A 60 10.76 6.41 8.35
C THR A 60 10.00 5.55 7.35
N TRP A 61 8.97 6.10 6.70
CA TRP A 61 8.21 5.39 5.67
C TRP A 61 8.80 5.61 4.28
N GLU A 62 8.62 4.59 3.44
CA GLU A 62 9.07 4.54 2.05
C GLU A 62 7.89 4.22 1.13
N LEU A 63 7.93 4.77 -0.08
CA LEU A 63 7.11 4.37 -1.22
C LEU A 63 7.83 3.24 -1.95
N LEU A 64 7.08 2.17 -2.21
CA LEU A 64 7.56 0.98 -2.91
C LEU A 64 6.79 0.79 -4.20
N GLU A 65 7.53 0.39 -5.24
CA GLU A 65 6.98 -0.32 -6.39
C GLU A 65 7.31 -1.81 -6.25
N VAL A 66 6.30 -2.67 -6.36
CA VAL A 66 6.38 -4.09 -6.04
C VAL A 66 5.81 -4.91 -7.18
N GLU A 67 6.53 -5.96 -7.60
CA GLU A 67 6.00 -6.99 -8.50
C GLU A 67 5.43 -8.15 -7.69
N GLY A 68 4.32 -8.71 -8.15
CA GLY A 68 3.74 -9.89 -7.53
C GLY A 68 2.57 -10.47 -8.32
N THR A 69 2.11 -11.62 -7.86
CA THR A 69 0.87 -12.24 -8.36
C THR A 69 -0.27 -11.91 -7.42
N THR A 70 -1.48 -11.76 -7.95
CA THR A 70 -2.68 -11.55 -7.12
C THR A 70 -2.85 -12.68 -6.11
N SER A 71 -3.20 -12.33 -4.86
CA SER A 71 -3.56 -13.30 -3.83
C SER A 71 -4.95 -13.89 -4.10
N GLU A 72 -5.24 -15.05 -3.49
CA GLU A 72 -6.61 -15.61 -3.47
C GLU A 72 -7.51 -14.90 -2.46
N ASP A 73 -6.91 -14.24 -1.45
CA ASP A 73 -7.64 -13.45 -0.46
C ASP A 73 -7.98 -12.06 -1.01
N GLU A 74 -9.07 -11.48 -0.51
CA GLU A 74 -9.50 -10.11 -0.82
C GLU A 74 -8.94 -9.12 0.20
N ASP A 75 -8.57 -7.92 -0.26
CA ASP A 75 -8.15 -6.83 0.64
C ASP A 75 -9.33 -6.28 1.45
N GLU A 76 -9.08 -5.79 2.66
CA GLU A 76 -10.11 -5.14 3.48
C GLU A 76 -10.70 -3.92 2.78
N ASP A 77 -9.84 -3.18 2.08
CA ASP A 77 -10.20 -1.97 1.36
C ASP A 77 -10.34 -2.22 -0.14
N ALA A 78 -10.71 -3.44 -0.56
CA ALA A 78 -10.96 -3.75 -1.98
C ALA A 78 -12.01 -2.84 -2.63
N HIS A 79 -12.99 -2.39 -1.83
CA HIS A 79 -13.99 -1.41 -2.24
C HIS A 79 -13.43 0.00 -2.53
N MET A 80 -12.20 0.28 -2.10
CA MET A 80 -11.43 1.50 -2.38
C MET A 80 -10.33 1.28 -3.43
N GLY A 81 -10.29 0.10 -4.07
CA GLY A 81 -9.31 -0.25 -5.10
C GLY A 81 -8.05 -0.96 -4.59
N ALA A 82 -7.92 -1.18 -3.28
CA ALA A 82 -6.81 -1.96 -2.74
C ALA A 82 -6.88 -3.43 -3.16
N ARG A 83 -5.73 -4.08 -3.23
CA ARG A 83 -5.65 -5.53 -3.51
C ARG A 83 -4.50 -6.18 -2.78
N LEU A 84 -4.62 -7.48 -2.58
CA LEU A 84 -3.56 -8.30 -2.04
C LEU A 84 -2.76 -8.95 -3.17
N ILE A 85 -1.45 -8.81 -3.10
CA ILE A 85 -0.51 -9.56 -3.94
C ILE A 85 0.38 -10.45 -3.10
N ILE A 86 0.94 -11.49 -3.70
CA ILE A 86 2.08 -12.25 -3.21
C ILE A 86 3.32 -11.62 -3.86
N PRO A 87 4.11 -10.79 -3.13
CA PRO A 87 5.26 -10.13 -3.70
C PRO A 87 6.34 -11.13 -4.14
N THR A 88 6.95 -10.84 -5.28
CA THR A 88 8.04 -11.62 -5.86
C THR A 88 9.31 -10.79 -6.03
N ALA A 89 9.17 -9.47 -6.19
CA ALA A 89 10.30 -8.54 -6.21
C ALA A 89 9.87 -7.15 -5.73
N ILE A 90 10.83 -6.39 -5.19
CA ILE A 90 10.69 -4.95 -4.98
C ILE A 90 11.46 -4.29 -6.11
N VAL A 91 10.76 -3.53 -6.95
CA VAL A 91 11.31 -2.88 -8.15
C VAL A 91 12.05 -1.61 -7.75
N SER A 92 11.43 -0.82 -6.88
CA SER A 92 12.00 0.43 -6.38
C SER A 92 11.59 0.69 -4.93
N ARG A 93 12.40 1.50 -4.26
CA ARG A 93 12.18 2.03 -2.92
C ARG A 93 12.63 3.47 -2.92
N GLU A 94 11.76 4.38 -2.51
CA GLU A 94 12.10 5.79 -2.38
C GLU A 94 11.50 6.37 -1.10
N PRO A 95 12.14 7.38 -0.47
CA PRO A 95 11.50 8.17 0.55
C PRO A 95 10.21 8.81 0.02
N ILE A 96 9.25 9.09 0.91
CA ILE A 96 8.07 9.88 0.54
C ILE A 96 8.50 11.35 0.41
N GLU A 97 8.79 11.78 -0.82
CA GLU A 97 9.25 13.13 -1.14
C GLU A 97 8.09 14.11 -1.43
N GLU A 98 8.42 15.39 -1.58
CA GLU A 98 7.46 16.48 -1.87
C GLU A 98 6.60 16.18 -3.10
N SER A 99 7.16 15.56 -4.13
CA SER A 99 6.42 15.20 -5.35
C SER A 99 5.24 14.25 -5.08
N PHE A 100 5.45 13.20 -4.28
CA PHE A 100 4.34 12.29 -3.93
C PHE A 100 3.37 12.92 -2.94
N MET A 101 3.86 13.80 -2.06
CA MET A 101 2.98 14.56 -1.18
C MET A 101 2.04 15.49 -1.98
N GLU A 102 2.54 16.16 -3.02
CA GLU A 102 1.72 16.97 -3.93
C GLU A 102 0.60 16.14 -4.59
N GLU A 103 0.90 14.92 -5.06
CA GLU A 103 -0.11 14.01 -5.62
C GLU A 103 -1.22 13.67 -4.61
N ILE A 104 -0.84 13.44 -3.34
CA ILE A 104 -1.81 13.18 -2.26
C ILE A 104 -2.66 14.42 -1.96
N PHE A 105 -2.05 15.62 -1.93
CA PHE A 105 -2.78 16.87 -1.72
C PHE A 105 -3.76 17.15 -2.86
N ASP A 106 -3.34 16.96 -4.11
CA ASP A 106 -4.22 17.12 -5.28
C ASP A 106 -5.41 16.16 -5.21
N ALA A 107 -5.18 14.90 -4.84
CA ALA A 107 -6.25 13.92 -4.65
C ALA A 107 -7.21 14.34 -3.51
N PHE A 108 -6.68 14.88 -2.41
CA PHE A 108 -7.49 15.41 -1.31
C PHE A 108 -8.36 16.60 -1.74
N GLU A 109 -7.81 17.55 -2.50
CA GLU A 109 -8.56 18.69 -3.02
C GLU A 109 -9.69 18.26 -3.96
N GLN A 110 -9.45 17.25 -4.80
CA GLN A 110 -10.47 16.69 -5.69
C GLN A 110 -11.63 16.04 -4.94
N LEU A 111 -11.38 15.42 -3.78
CA LEU A 111 -12.42 14.85 -2.93
C LEU A 111 -13.27 15.94 -2.22
N ALA A 112 -12.71 17.13 -2.03
CA ALA A 112 -13.37 18.24 -1.35
C ALA A 112 -14.19 19.16 -2.29
N ALA A 113 -14.06 18.98 -3.60
CA ALA A 113 -14.72 19.77 -4.65
C ALA A 113 -16.13 19.27 -4.99
#